data_AF-T1B8J1-F1
#
_entry.id   AF-T1B8J1-F1
#
_cell.length_a   1.000
_cell.length_b   1.000
_cell.length_c   1.000
_cell.angle_alpha   90.00
_cell.angle_beta   90.00
_cell.angle_gamma   90.00
#
_symmetry.space_group_name_H-M   'P 1'
#
loop_
_entity.id
_entity.type
_entity.pdbx_description
1 polymer ?
#
loop_
_entity_poly.entity_id
_entity_poly.type
_entity_poly.pdbx_seq_one_letter_code
_entity_poly.pdbx_strand_id
1 'polypeptide(L)' 'VTQPLFVDITLAAGAALTLPLEAAHSAFAYVFEGAGVHFGDTWLPTQELGVLGAGAQVKLRSADAPSRLILVAAAPLHEP' A
#
# COMPACT_ATOMS: atom_id res chain seq x y z
N VAL A 1 -21.35 -2.64 -6.34
CA VAL A 1 -20.95 -1.51 -5.47
C VAL A 1 -19.48 -1.73 -5.16
N THR A 2 -18.62 -0.81 -5.58
CA THR A 2 -17.18 -0.90 -5.30
C THR A 2 -16.99 -0.59 -3.82
N GLN A 3 -16.22 -1.42 -3.11
CA GLN A 3 -15.93 -1.21 -1.69
C GLN A 3 -14.51 -0.66 -1.59
N PRO A 4 -14.32 0.67 -1.60
CA PRO A 4 -12.99 1.23 -1.49
C PRO A 4 -12.39 0.85 -0.13
N LEU A 5 -11.15 0.36 -0.15
CA LEU A 5 -10.34 0.17 1.04
C LEU A 5 -9.59 1.46 1.31
N PHE A 6 -9.73 2.00 2.52
CA PHE A 6 -8.91 3.11 3.02
C PHE A 6 -8.42 2.73 4.42
N VAL A 7 -7.12 2.48 4.56
CA VAL A 7 -6.54 2.02 5.83
C VAL A 7 -5.25 2.76 6.15
N ASP A 8 -5.13 3.16 7.42
CA ASP A 8 -3.88 3.62 8.05
C ASP A 8 -3.18 2.40 8.65
N ILE A 9 -1.97 2.12 8.17
CA ILE A 9 -1.19 0.94 8.54
C ILE A 9 0.05 1.38 9.28
N THR A 10 0.24 0.82 10.48
CA THR A 10 1.49 0.91 11.24
C THR A 10 2.20 -0.44 11.21
N LEU A 11 3.43 -0.45 10.71
CA LEU A 11 4.30 -1.63 10.73
C LEU A 11 5.43 -1.41 11.72
N ALA A 12 5.63 -2.37 12.63
CA ALA A 12 6.84 -2.45 13.43
C ALA A 12 8.06 -2.78 12.54
N ALA A 13 9.27 -2.52 13.03
CA ALA A 13 10.50 -2.91 12.34
C ALA A 13 10.49 -4.40 11.98
N GLY A 14 10.79 -4.71 10.72
CA GLY A 14 10.81 -6.07 10.16
C GLY A 14 9.43 -6.69 9.96
N ALA A 15 8.34 -6.03 10.36
CA ALA A 15 7.00 -6.59 10.23
C ALA A 15 6.55 -6.61 8.77
N ALA A 16 5.85 -7.68 8.41
CA ALA A 16 5.23 -7.85 7.11
C ALA A 16 3.70 -7.98 7.24
N LEU A 17 2.99 -7.43 6.27
CA LEU A 17 1.54 -7.48 6.16
C LEU A 17 1.17 -7.82 4.73
N THR A 18 0.21 -8.73 4.56
CA THR A 18 -0.41 -9.00 3.27
C THR A 18 -1.89 -8.74 3.39
N LEU A 19 -2.45 -7.90 2.52
CA LEU A 19 -3.87 -7.61 2.48
C LEU A 19 -4.45 -8.10 1.15
N PRO A 20 -5.57 -8.84 1.17
CA PRO A 20 -6.29 -9.17 -0.05
C PRO A 20 -6.87 -7.87 -0.66
N LEU A 21 -6.80 -7.78 -1.98
CA LEU A 21 -7.41 -6.71 -2.76
C LEU A 21 -8.34 -7.33 -3.80
N GLU A 22 -9.38 -6.62 -4.20
CA GLU A 22 -10.13 -7.04 -5.38
C GLU A 22 -9.29 -6.81 -6.64
N ALA A 23 -9.18 -7.81 -7.52
CA ALA A 23 -8.29 -7.77 -8.67
C ALA A 23 -8.57 -6.62 -9.66
N ALA A 24 -9.79 -6.07 -9.64
CA ALA A 24 -10.21 -4.94 -10.46
C ALA A 24 -9.93 -3.56 -9.83
N HIS A 25 -9.43 -3.51 -8.59
CA HIS A 25 -9.08 -2.26 -7.93
C HIS A 25 -7.68 -1.77 -8.34
N SER A 26 -7.57 -0.48 -8.61
CA SER A 26 -6.29 0.22 -8.56
C SER A 26 -5.98 0.51 -7.09
N ALA A 27 -4.72 0.32 -6.68
CA ALA A 27 -4.30 0.65 -5.33
C ALA A 27 -3.08 1.57 -5.34
N PHE A 28 -2.98 2.42 -4.32
CA PHE A 28 -1.77 3.17 -4.05
C PHE A 28 -1.47 3.19 -2.56
N ALA A 29 -0.18 3.27 -2.24
CA ALA A 29 0.33 3.43 -0.90
C ALA A 29 1.09 4.74 -0.80
N TYR A 30 0.91 5.47 0.29
CA TYR A 30 1.68 6.67 0.62
C TYR A 30 2.33 6.49 1.99
N VAL A 31 3.66 6.45 2.02
CA VAL A 31 4.42 6.33 3.27
C VAL A 31 4.65 7.73 3.82
N PHE A 32 4.19 8.02 5.02
CA PHE A 32 4.31 9.36 5.61
C PHE A 32 5.17 9.40 6.87
N GLU A 33 5.49 8.23 7.45
CA GLU A 33 6.37 8.13 8.62
C GLU A 33 7.30 6.90 8.49
N GLY A 34 8.52 7.03 9.00
CA GLY A 34 9.56 6.00 8.91
C GLY A 34 10.51 6.23 7.73
N ALA A 35 11.34 5.22 7.44
CA ALA A 35 12.31 5.28 6.35
C ALA A 35 11.72 4.83 5.00
N GLY A 36 10.67 4.01 5.02
CA GLY A 36 10.08 3.40 3.84
C GLY A 36 9.62 1.97 4.10
N VAL A 37 8.95 1.39 3.10
CA VAL A 37 8.49 0.00 3.12
C VAL A 37 8.80 -0.67 1.80
N HIS A 38 9.00 -1.99 1.84
CA HIS A 38 8.86 -2.79 0.64
C HIS A 38 7.38 -2.90 0.26
N PHE A 39 7.07 -2.47 -0.96
CA PHE A 39 5.78 -2.55 -1.61
C PHE A 39 5.86 -3.60 -2.71
N GLY A 40 5.45 -4.83 -2.42
CA GLY A 40 5.81 -5.99 -3.23
C GLY A 40 7.33 -6.19 -3.24
N ASP A 41 7.93 -6.20 -4.44
CA ASP A 41 9.38 -6.34 -4.63
C ASP A 41 10.11 -4.99 -4.73
N THR A 42 9.38 -3.88 -4.72
CA THR A 42 9.92 -2.52 -4.87
C THR A 42 10.08 -1.84 -3.52
N TRP A 43 11.13 -1.04 -3.35
CA TRP A 43 11.26 -0.16 -2.19
C TRP A 43 10.49 1.15 -2.40
N LEU A 44 9.62 1.49 -1.46
CA LEU A 44 8.86 2.74 -1.43
C LEU A 44 9.34 3.58 -0.23
N PRO A 45 10.14 4.63 -0.46
CA PRO A 45 10.66 5.46 0.63
C PRO A 45 9.56 6.35 1.24
N THR A 46 9.87 6.97 2.37
CA THR A 46 8.98 7.94 3.01
C THR A 46 8.72 9.16 2.11
N GLN A 47 7.54 9.75 2.26
CA GLN A 47 7.01 10.86 1.47
C GLN A 47 6.80 10.55 -0.03
N GLU A 48 6.84 9.28 -0.43
CA GLU A 48 6.54 8.86 -1.79
C GLU A 48 5.22 8.09 -1.89
N LEU A 49 4.61 8.18 -3.09
CA LEU A 49 3.40 7.47 -3.46
C LEU A 49 3.74 6.35 -4.43
N GLY A 50 3.48 5.11 -4.02
CA GLY A 50 3.62 3.92 -4.85
C GLY A 50 2.27 3.50 -5.40
N VAL A 51 2.17 3.30 -6.71
CA VAL A 51 0.95 2.78 -7.35
C VAL A 51 1.13 1.29 -7.62
N LEU A 52 0.16 0.49 -7.19
CA LEU A 52 0.03 -0.91 -7.59
C LEU A 52 -0.87 -0.98 -8.81
N GLY A 53 -0.41 -1.69 -9.84
CA GLY A 53 -1.27 -2.12 -10.94
C GLY A 53 -2.31 -3.14 -10.48
N ALA A 54 -3.05 -3.70 -11.44
CA ALA A 54 -4.04 -4.74 -11.15
C ALA A 54 -3.39 -5.94 -10.41
N GLY A 55 -4.03 -6.40 -9.33
CA GLY A 55 -3.53 -7.50 -8.52
C GLY A 55 -4.50 -7.85 -7.39
N ALA A 56 -4.50 -9.13 -6.98
CA ALA A 56 -5.43 -9.63 -5.96
C ALA A 56 -4.95 -9.44 -4.52
N GLN A 57 -3.76 -8.87 -4.31
CA GLN A 57 -3.19 -8.65 -2.98
C GLN A 57 -2.11 -7.57 -3.01
N VAL A 58 -1.89 -6.93 -1.87
CA VAL A 58 -0.72 -6.08 -1.61
C VAL A 58 0.14 -6.70 -0.52
N LYS A 59 1.45 -6.69 -0.72
CA LYS A 59 2.44 -7.11 0.27
C LYS A 59 3.23 -5.89 0.73
N LEU A 60 3.29 -5.70 2.03
CA LEU A 60 3.98 -4.60 2.70
C LEU A 60 4.98 -5.19 3.67
N ARG A 61 6.20 -4.65 3.71
CA ARG A 61 7.18 -5.02 4.73
C ARG A 61 8.02 -3.83 5.14
N SER A 62 8.04 -3.54 6.44
CA SER A 62 8.98 -2.58 7.00
C SER A 62 10.40 -3.18 7.02
N ALA A 63 11.42 -2.35 6.77
CA ALA A 63 12.82 -2.72 6.91
C ALA A 63 13.23 -2.66 8.39
N ASP A 64 14.38 -2.07 8.71
CA ASP A 64 14.94 -2.10 10.08
C ASP A 64 14.36 -1.03 11.02
N ALA A 65 13.35 -0.27 10.58
CA ALA A 65 12.70 0.80 11.34
C ALA A 65 11.18 0.78 11.14
N PRO A 66 10.37 1.11 12.18
CA PRO A 66 8.93 1.18 12.05
C PRO A 66 8.52 2.16 10.95
N SER A 67 7.36 1.93 10.33
CA SER A 67 6.86 2.78 9.25
C SER A 67 5.35 2.87 9.28
N ARG A 68 4.81 4.02 8.88
CA ARG A 68 3.37 4.25 8.74
C ARG A 68 3.02 4.71 7.34
N LEU A 69 1.94 4.15 6.81
CA LEU A 69 1.48 4.42 5.47
C LEU A 69 -0.04 4.40 5.38
N ILE A 70 -0.57 5.15 4.43
CA ILE A 70 -1.96 5.03 4.00
C ILE A 70 -1.99 4.12 2.79
N LEU A 71 -2.87 3.13 2.80
CA LEU A 71 -3.20 2.32 1.63
C LEU A 71 -4.64 2.65 1.20
N VAL A 72 -4.78 2.97 -0.08
CA VAL A 72 -6.08 3.16 -0.72
C VAL A 72 -6.20 2.17 -1.87
N ALA A 73 -7.32 1.45 -1.96
CA ALA A 73 -7.64 0.60 -3.11
C ALA A 73 -9.09 0.79 -3.50
N ALA A 74 -9.35 1.13 -4.76
CA ALA A 74 -10.68 1.38 -5.27
C ALA A 74 -10.77 1.02 -6.75
N ALA A 75 -11.98 0.76 -7.24
CA ALA A 75 -12.21 0.63 -8.66
C ALA A 75 -11.96 1.98 -9.36
N PRO A 76 -11.35 1.98 -10.57
CA PRO A 76 -11.20 3.19 -11.35
C PRO A 76 -12.55 3.84 -11.66
N LEU A 77 -12.62 5.18 -11.61
CA LEU A 77 -13.83 5.92 -11.96
C LEU A 77 -14.11 5.93 -13.48
N HIS A 78 -13.09 5.68 -14.32
CA HIS A 78 -13.19 5.70 -15.78
C HIS A 78 -13.79 6.99 -16.37
N GLU A 79 -13.57 8.14 -15.73
CA GLU A 79 -13.99 9.46 -16.23
C GLU A 79 -12.78 10.25 -16.80
N PRO A 80 -12.92 10.88 -17.98
CA PRO A 80 -11.88 11.70 -18.60
C PRO A 80 -11.77 13.12 -18.03
#